data_AF-A0A2P8HAL3-F1
#
_entry.id   AF-A0A2P8HAL3-F1
#
_cell.length_a   1.000
_cell.length_b   1.000
_cell.length_c   1.000
_cell.angle_alpha   90.00
_cell.angle_beta   90.00
_cell.angle_gamma   90.00
#
_symmetry.space_group_name_H-M   'P 1'
#
loop_
_entity.id
_entity.type
_entity.pdbx_description
1 polymer ?
#
loop_
_entity_poly.entity_id
_entity_poly.type
_entity_poly.pdbx_seq_one_letter_code
_entity_poly.pdbx_strand_id
1 'polypeptide(L)'
;MIKAWIASLVAALIFAIFNSVLSIGNDAIFIFVMYFIYSLPVFIVGGTIASYVVNKWFNGYFIKLVIYSLSGVIFNVFIYVAIINNYPINDIFYYLILGVLAAVIYYHVLIIATIKG
;
A
#
# COMPACT_ATOMS: atom_id res chain seq x y z
N MET A 1 4.64 -9.36 14.70
CA MET A 1 3.55 -9.84 13.82
C MET A 1 2.27 -9.03 13.99
N ILE A 2 1.71 -8.92 15.20
CA ILE A 2 0.51 -8.11 15.49
C ILE A 2 0.63 -6.65 14.99
N LYS A 3 1.77 -5.99 15.24
CA LYS A 3 2.04 -4.61 14.76
C LYS A 3 1.94 -4.48 13.23
N ALA A 4 2.39 -5.51 12.50
CA ALA A 4 2.31 -5.52 11.04
C ALA A 4 0.86 -5.63 10.56
N TRP A 5 0.02 -6.40 11.25
CA TRP A 5 -1.41 -6.53 10.92
C TRP A 5 -2.20 -5.25 11.21
N ILE A 6 -1.90 -4.59 12.32
CA ILE A 6 -2.46 -3.26 12.63
C ILE A 6 -2.04 -2.27 11.54
N ALA A 7 -0.77 -2.27 11.15
CA ALA A 7 -0.30 -1.42 10.06
C ALA A 7 -1.01 -1.73 8.74
N SER A 8 -1.27 -3.01 8.45
CA SER A 8 -2.00 -3.42 7.24
C SER A 8 -3.43 -2.89 7.23
N LEU A 9 -4.16 -3.04 8.34
CA LEU A 9 -5.53 -2.56 8.46
C LEU A 9 -5.61 -1.04 8.31
N VAL A 10 -4.76 -0.31 9.02
CA VAL A 10 -4.76 1.16 9.00
C VAL A 10 -4.30 1.69 7.64
N ALA A 11 -3.28 1.08 7.02
CA ALA A 11 -2.85 1.46 5.67
C ALA A 11 -3.94 1.20 4.63
N ALA A 12 -4.61 0.04 4.68
CA ALA A 12 -5.74 -0.27 3.81
C ALA A 12 -6.88 0.74 3.98
N LEU A 13 -7.19 1.12 5.22
CA LEU A 13 -8.21 2.11 5.52
C LEU A 13 -7.85 3.49 4.95
N ILE A 14 -6.65 3.99 5.24
CA ILE A 14 -6.18 5.30 4.74
C ILE A 14 -6.17 5.30 3.21
N PHE A 15 -5.69 4.23 2.59
CA PHE A 15 -5.64 4.10 1.14
C PHE A 15 -7.04 4.08 0.50
N ALA A 16 -7.98 3.34 1.09
CA ALA A 16 -9.36 3.29 0.61
C ALA A 16 -10.08 4.65 0.79
N ILE A 17 -9.89 5.32 1.94
CA ILE A 17 -10.44 6.66 2.18
C ILE A 17 -9.88 7.65 1.15
N PHE A 18 -8.56 7.62 0.92
CA PHE A 18 -7.92 8.51 -0.05
C PHE A 18 -8.51 8.36 -1.46
N ASN A 19 -8.63 7.12 -1.96
CA ASN A 19 -9.20 6.87 -3.28
C ASN A 19 -10.71 7.21 -3.36
N SER A 20 -11.46 6.98 -2.27
CA SER A 20 -12.87 7.36 -2.17
C SER A 20 -13.06 8.88 -2.23
N VAL A 21 -12.23 9.64 -1.52
CA VAL A 21 -12.27 11.12 -1.50
C VAL A 21 -11.89 11.72 -2.85
N LEU A 22 -10.93 11.14 -3.57
CA LEU A 22 -10.59 11.57 -4.93
C LEU A 22 -11.73 11.36 -5.94
N SER A 23 -12.72 10.55 -5.59
CA SER A 23 -13.82 10.15 -6.48
C SER A 23 -15.18 10.67 -6.00
N ILE A 24 -15.21 11.73 -5.17
CA ILE A 24 -16.45 12.37 -4.71
C ILE A 24 -17.26 12.82 -5.94
N GLY A 25 -18.40 12.17 -6.16
CA GLY A 25 -19.26 12.33 -7.34
C GLY A 25 -19.52 11.04 -8.12
N ASN A 26 -18.67 10.02 -7.97
CA ASN A 26 -18.81 8.69 -8.57
C ASN A 26 -18.87 7.60 -7.49
N ASP A 27 -20.03 7.36 -6.88
CA ASP A 27 -20.28 6.28 -5.91
C ASP A 27 -19.14 6.04 -4.90
N ALA A 28 -18.77 7.10 -4.16
CA ALA A 28 -17.64 7.10 -3.23
C ALA A 28 -17.64 5.91 -2.23
N ILE A 29 -18.83 5.45 -1.82
CA ILE A 29 -18.99 4.28 -0.94
C ILE A 29 -18.54 2.99 -1.65
N PHE A 30 -18.97 2.79 -2.91
CA PHE A 30 -18.58 1.62 -3.69
C PHE A 30 -17.07 1.59 -3.91
N ILE A 31 -16.48 2.74 -4.24
CA ILE A 31 -15.03 2.89 -4.41
C ILE A 31 -14.29 2.57 -3.11
N PHE A 32 -14.76 3.09 -1.97
CA PHE A 32 -14.17 2.76 -0.67
C PHE A 32 -14.16 1.25 -0.43
N VAL A 33 -15.32 0.59 -0.58
CA VAL A 33 -15.46 -0.86 -0.32
C VAL A 33 -14.55 -1.66 -1.23
N MET A 34 -14.52 -1.34 -2.53
CA MET A 34 -13.66 -2.01 -3.50
C MET A 34 -12.19 -1.85 -3.12
N TYR A 35 -11.70 -0.63 -2.97
CA TYR A 35 -10.28 -0.41 -2.64
C TYR A 35 -9.90 -1.00 -1.27
N PHE A 36 -10.79 -0.98 -0.29
CA PHE A 36 -10.53 -1.59 1.02
C PHE A 36 -10.39 -3.11 0.92
N ILE A 37 -11.37 -3.79 0.30
CA ILE A 37 -11.36 -5.26 0.16
C ILE A 37 -10.18 -5.74 -0.68
N TYR A 38 -9.82 -5.01 -1.74
CA TYR A 38 -8.69 -5.39 -2.59
C TYR A 38 -7.33 -5.09 -1.93
N SER A 39 -7.17 -3.94 -1.27
CA SER A 39 -5.89 -3.55 -0.70
C SER A 39 -5.57 -4.27 0.62
N LEU A 40 -6.57 -4.63 1.42
CA LEU A 40 -6.36 -5.29 2.71
C LEU A 40 -5.53 -6.60 2.61
N PRO A 41 -5.89 -7.60 1.76
CA PRO A 41 -5.08 -8.82 1.64
C PRO A 41 -3.68 -8.53 1.10
N VAL A 42 -3.53 -7.55 0.21
CA VAL A 42 -2.22 -7.13 -0.32
C VAL A 42 -1.36 -6.55 0.80
N PHE A 43 -1.92 -5.67 1.64
CA PHE A 43 -1.19 -5.12 2.78
C PHE A 43 -0.91 -6.15 3.88
N ILE A 44 -1.80 -7.12 4.10
CA ILE A 44 -1.56 -8.20 5.06
C ILE A 44 -0.42 -9.07 4.57
N VAL A 45 -0.48 -9.58 3.35
CA VAL A 45 0.52 -10.52 2.82
C VAL A 45 1.80 -9.78 2.43
N GLY A 46 1.72 -8.86 1.48
CA GLY A 46 2.86 -8.11 0.97
C GLY A 46 3.52 -7.25 2.04
N GLY A 47 2.72 -6.53 2.85
CA GLY A 47 3.24 -5.72 3.96
C GLY A 47 3.93 -6.54 5.04
N THR A 48 3.39 -7.71 5.41
CA THR A 48 4.04 -8.61 6.39
C THR A 48 5.33 -9.19 5.85
N ILE A 49 5.35 -9.65 4.60
CA ILE A 49 6.56 -10.18 3.95
C ILE A 49 7.63 -9.08 3.87
N ALA A 50 7.27 -7.90 3.36
CA ALA A 50 8.17 -6.75 3.27
C ALA A 50 8.69 -6.38 4.66
N SER A 51 7.83 -6.32 5.68
CA SER A 51 8.24 -6.03 7.06
C SER A 51 9.22 -7.05 7.62
N TYR A 52 8.97 -8.33 7.41
CA TYR A 52 9.87 -9.38 7.87
C TYR A 52 11.24 -9.28 7.21
N VAL A 53 11.29 -9.16 5.88
CA VAL A 53 12.55 -9.10 5.12
C VAL A 53 13.30 -7.80 5.41
N VAL A 54 12.62 -6.65 5.29
CA VAL A 54 13.24 -5.33 5.41
C VAL A 54 13.81 -5.10 6.81
N ASN A 55 13.08 -5.47 7.86
CA ASN A 55 13.55 -5.25 9.22
C ASN A 55 14.63 -6.22 9.68
N LYS A 56 14.74 -7.39 9.04
CA LYS A 56 15.77 -8.38 9.37
C LYS A 56 17.11 -8.11 8.64
N TRP A 57 17.07 -7.55 7.44
CA TRP A 57 18.26 -7.46 6.57
C TRP A 57 18.80 -6.04 6.39
N PHE A 58 17.99 -5.02 6.64
CA PHE A 58 18.36 -3.63 6.38
C PHE A 58 18.23 -2.76 7.62
N ASN A 59 19.17 -1.83 7.77
CA ASN A 59 19.19 -0.84 8.83
C ASN A 59 19.16 0.57 8.24
N GLY A 60 18.68 1.54 9.03
CA GLY A 60 18.55 2.93 8.60
C GLY A 60 17.18 3.24 7.98
N TYR A 61 16.59 4.35 8.41
CA TYR A 61 15.25 4.79 8.00
C TYR A 61 15.13 4.97 6.48
N PHE A 62 16.09 5.66 5.86
CA PHE A 62 16.04 5.99 4.43
C PHE A 62 16.11 4.73 3.54
N ILE A 63 16.99 3.78 3.87
CA ILE A 63 17.12 2.52 3.14
C ILE A 63 15.81 1.72 3.21
N LYS A 64 15.23 1.62 4.41
CA LYS A 64 13.94 0.94 4.59
C LYS A 64 12.84 1.63 3.79
N LEU A 65 12.76 2.97 3.81
CA LEU A 65 11.78 3.74 3.04
C LEU A 65 11.85 3.42 1.54
N VAL A 66 13.06 3.39 0.96
CA VAL A 66 13.26 3.05 -0.45
C VAL A 66 12.80 1.62 -0.75
N ILE A 67 13.21 0.65 0.06
CA ILE A 67 12.84 -0.76 -0.18
C ILE A 67 11.33 -0.98 -0.01
N TYR A 68 10.71 -0.33 0.98
CA TYR A 68 9.25 -0.35 1.11
C TYR A 68 8.56 0.24 -0.12
N SER A 69 9.04 1.38 -0.63
CA SER A 69 8.50 2.00 -1.85
C SER A 69 8.55 1.03 -3.04
N LEU A 70 9.66 0.31 -3.21
CA LEU A 70 9.79 -0.71 -4.25
C LEU A 70 8.87 -1.91 -4.02
N SER A 71 8.71 -2.35 -2.77
CA SER A 71 7.75 -3.42 -2.44
C SER A 71 6.31 -3.04 -2.79
N GLY A 72 5.96 -1.76 -2.68
CA GLY A 72 4.66 -1.23 -3.10
C GLY A 72 4.39 -1.44 -4.58
N VAL A 73 5.40 -1.25 -5.43
CA VAL A 73 5.28 -1.53 -6.86
C VAL A 73 5.12 -3.03 -7.10
N ILE A 74 5.94 -3.86 -6.43
CA ILE A 74 5.94 -5.32 -6.61
C ILE A 74 4.58 -5.94 -6.24
N PHE A 75 3.97 -5.50 -5.14
CA PHE A 75 2.72 -6.05 -4.64
C PHE A 75 1.45 -5.35 -5.18
N ASN A 76 1.59 -4.34 -6.03
CA ASN A 76 0.43 -3.61 -6.55
C ASN A 76 -0.25 -4.37 -7.71
N VAL A 77 -1.30 -5.13 -7.41
CA VAL A 77 -2.06 -5.89 -8.42
C VAL A 77 -2.59 -4.99 -9.56
N PHE A 78 -3.00 -3.75 -9.26
CA PHE A 78 -3.58 -2.86 -10.26
C PHE A 78 -2.58 -2.44 -11.34
N ILE A 79 -1.27 -2.34 -11.02
CA ILE A 79 -0.27 -2.02 -12.04
C ILE A 79 -0.16 -3.13 -13.08
N TYR A 80 -0.20 -4.40 -12.64
CA TYR A 80 -0.12 -5.55 -13.54
C TYR A 80 -1.38 -5.68 -14.39
N VAL A 81 -2.55 -5.45 -13.79
CA VAL A 81 -3.82 -5.43 -14.52
C VAL A 81 -3.81 -4.34 -15.60
N ALA A 82 -3.32 -3.13 -15.30
CA ALA A 82 -3.23 -2.05 -16.27
C ALA A 82 -2.26 -2.37 -17.42
N ILE A 83 -1.10 -2.95 -17.11
CA ILE A 83 -0.11 -3.36 -18.13
C ILE A 83 -0.68 -4.46 -19.03
N ILE A 84 -1.27 -5.52 -18.45
CA ILE A 84 -1.80 -6.67 -19.21
C ILE A 84 -2.95 -6.25 -20.14
N ASN A 85 -3.79 -5.32 -19.69
CA ASN A 85 -4.92 -4.81 -20.49
C ASN A 85 -4.53 -3.65 -21.43
N ASN A 86 -3.23 -3.33 -21.57
CA ASN A 86 -2.72 -2.25 -22.42
C ASN A 86 -3.39 -0.89 -22.15
N TYR A 87 -3.55 -0.53 -20.87
CA TYR A 87 -4.06 0.77 -20.50
C TYR A 87 -3.11 1.90 -20.97
N PRO A 88 -3.63 3.13 -21.16
CA PRO A 88 -2.79 4.30 -21.40
C PRO A 88 -1.65 4.42 -20.39
N ILE A 89 -0.49 4.89 -20.85
CA ILE A 89 0.70 5.01 -19.99
C ILE A 89 0.46 5.86 -18.75
N ASN A 90 -0.41 6.88 -18.85
CA ASN A 90 -0.79 7.74 -17.74
C ASN A 90 -1.47 6.95 -16.61
N ASP A 91 -2.33 5.97 -16.94
CA ASP A 91 -3.03 5.16 -15.97
C ASP A 91 -2.08 4.15 -15.30
N ILE A 92 -1.13 3.59 -16.07
CA ILE A 92 -0.07 2.74 -15.52
C ILE A 92 0.78 3.52 -14.52
N PHE A 93 1.19 4.75 -14.88
CA PHE A 93 1.93 5.64 -13.98
C PHE A 93 1.12 6.01 -12.74
N TYR A 94 -0.18 6.28 -12.89
CA TYR A 94 -1.07 6.54 -11.77
C TYR A 94 -1.08 5.37 -10.78
N TYR A 95 -1.25 4.13 -11.26
CA TYR A 95 -1.21 2.96 -10.38
C TYR A 95 0.18 2.74 -9.76
N LEU A 96 1.26 2.97 -10.49
CA LEU A 96 2.62 2.90 -9.94
C LEU A 96 2.79 3.84 -8.73
N ILE A 97 2.38 5.11 -8.88
CA ILE A 97 2.47 6.11 -7.82
C ILE A 97 1.59 5.70 -6.63
N LEU A 98 0.37 5.23 -6.87
CA LEU A 98 -0.51 4.72 -5.82
C LEU A 98 0.12 3.57 -5.03
N GLY A 99 0.79 2.63 -5.71
CA GLY A 99 1.48 1.51 -5.06
C GLY A 99 2.62 1.96 -4.16
N VAL A 100 3.41 2.94 -4.62
CA VAL A 100 4.49 3.55 -3.82
C VAL A 100 3.91 4.26 -2.60
N LEU A 101 2.90 5.10 -2.78
CA LEU A 101 2.25 5.83 -1.69
C LEU A 101 1.66 4.87 -0.65
N ALA A 102 0.96 3.84 -1.10
CA ALA A 102 0.42 2.78 -0.26
C ALA A 102 1.51 2.15 0.65
N ALA A 103 2.64 1.76 0.06
CA ALA A 103 3.72 1.14 0.83
C ALA A 103 4.44 2.12 1.78
N VAL A 104 4.56 3.38 1.38
CA VAL A 104 5.09 4.45 2.25
C VAL A 104 4.16 4.67 3.45
N ILE A 105 2.84 4.72 3.24
CA ILE A 105 1.84 4.81 4.32
C ILE A 105 2.00 3.62 5.26
N TYR A 106 2.05 2.40 4.71
CA TYR A 106 2.25 1.18 5.51
C TYR A 106 3.51 1.25 6.38
N TYR A 107 4.64 1.66 5.80
CA TYR A 107 5.90 1.77 6.54
C TYR A 107 5.81 2.77 7.70
N HIS A 108 5.24 3.94 7.47
CA HIS A 108 5.09 4.96 8.51
C HIS A 108 4.15 4.52 9.63
N VAL A 109 3.02 3.88 9.27
CA VAL A 109 2.12 3.31 10.28
C VAL A 109 2.82 2.22 11.09
N LEU A 110 3.60 1.36 10.44
CA LEU A 110 4.37 0.32 11.12
C LEU A 110 5.38 0.92 12.11
N ILE A 111 6.09 1.98 11.72
CA ILE A 111 7.02 2.68 12.62
C ILE A 111 6.25 3.21 13.84
N ILE A 112 5.13 3.92 13.63
CA ILE A 112 4.33 4.49 14.72
C ILE A 112 3.81 3.40 15.66
N ALA A 113 3.28 2.31 15.12
CA ALA A 113 2.83 1.15 15.87
C ALA A 113 3.97 0.43 16.62
N THR A 114 5.21 0.59 16.17
CA THR A 114 6.39 0.00 16.80
C THR A 114 6.98 0.87 17.89
N ILE A 115 6.93 2.20 17.77
CA ILE A 115 7.45 3.14 18.76
C ILE A 115 6.57 3.19 20.02
N LYS A 116 5.24 3.02 19.88
CA LYS A 116 4.27 3.20 20.98
C LYS A 116 3.93 1.95 21.79
N GLY A 117 4.50 0.79 21.48
CA GLY A 117 4.23 -0.46 22.21
C GLY A 117 5.44 -1.35 22.26
#